data_AF-A0AAV0Y5Y5-F1
#
_entry.id   AF-A0AAV0Y5Y5-F1
#
_cell.length_a   1.000
_cell.length_b   1.000
_cell.length_c   1.000
_cell.angle_alpha   90.00
_cell.angle_beta   90.00
_cell.angle_gamma   90.00
#
_symmetry.space_group_name_H-M   'P 1'
#
loop_
_entity.id
_entity.type
_entity.pdbx_description
1 polymer ?
#
loop_
_entity_poly.entity_id
_entity_poly.type
_entity_poly.pdbx_seq_one_letter_code
_entity_poly.pdbx_strand_id
1 'polypeptide(L)'
;MSDVIIHNNLSNNDHLYKSMVFKIHHYKKQLRFLSDKLKKNETNKSAEILKSIFNNDQIESLSRKSTKFMKWSNPTICKALKITFSCGNNGYEEMLKQKIPLSSQRTLRRRLQMLKFDSGVLDEVFKFLEIKIQTFQDTHEKECVLIII
;
A
#
# COMPACT_ATOMS: atom_id res chain seq x y z
N MET A 1 67.81 -26.80 -12.04
CA MET A 1 66.77 -26.00 -12.75
C MET A 1 65.35 -26.39 -12.33
N SER A 2 65.11 -27.65 -12.00
CA SER A 2 63.80 -28.18 -11.58
C SER A 2 63.29 -27.63 -10.23
N ASP A 3 64.17 -27.43 -9.23
CA ASP A 3 63.76 -27.01 -7.87
C ASP A 3 63.24 -25.57 -7.80
N VAL A 4 63.77 -24.66 -8.62
CA VAL A 4 63.30 -23.26 -8.69
C VAL A 4 61.91 -23.17 -9.33
N ILE A 5 61.63 -24.01 -10.32
CA ILE A 5 60.33 -24.08 -10.99
C ILE A 5 59.28 -24.68 -10.04
N ILE A 6 59.66 -25.71 -9.26
CA ILE A 6 58.80 -26.31 -8.24
C ILE A 6 58.47 -25.28 -7.14
N HIS A 7 59.47 -24.57 -6.61
CA HIS A 7 59.28 -23.56 -5.56
C HIS A 7 58.41 -22.37 -6.03
N ASN A 8 58.60 -21.88 -7.25
CA ASN A 8 57.78 -20.80 -7.82
C ASN A 8 56.32 -21.24 -8.04
N ASN A 9 56.09 -22.47 -8.49
CA ASN A 9 54.74 -23.01 -8.64
C ASN A 9 54.04 -23.22 -7.29
N LEU A 10 54.75 -23.71 -6.27
CA LEU A 10 54.23 -23.85 -4.90
C LEU A 10 53.85 -22.49 -4.28
N SER A 11 54.71 -21.47 -4.44
CA SER A 11 54.45 -20.12 -3.94
C SER A 11 53.25 -19.45 -4.63
N ASN A 12 53.13 -19.63 -5.96
CA ASN A 12 52.02 -19.08 -6.72
C ASN A 12 50.69 -19.76 -6.36
N ASN A 13 50.72 -21.07 -6.10
CA ASN A 13 49.54 -21.83 -5.67
C ASN A 13 49.08 -21.45 -4.25
N ASP A 14 50.01 -21.17 -3.33
CA ASP A 14 49.70 -20.68 -1.97
C ASP A 14 49.07 -19.27 -2.00
N HIS A 15 49.55 -18.38 -2.88
CA HIS A 15 48.94 -17.07 -3.08
C HIS A 15 47.51 -17.17 -3.66
N LEU A 16 47.29 -18.07 -4.63
CA LEU A 16 45.96 -18.34 -5.19
C LEU A 16 45.00 -18.91 -4.13
N TYR A 17 45.47 -19.83 -3.29
CA TYR A 17 44.71 -20.38 -2.18
C TYR A 17 44.30 -19.29 -1.17
N LYS A 18 45.26 -18.43 -0.76
CA LYS A 18 44.97 -17.28 0.13
C LYS A 18 43.95 -16.31 -0.47
N SER A 19 44.07 -15.98 -1.75
CA SER A 19 43.11 -15.13 -2.47
C SER A 19 41.71 -15.76 -2.49
N MET A 20 41.62 -17.08 -2.71
CA MET A 20 40.36 -17.81 -2.72
C MET A 20 39.69 -17.83 -1.33
N VAL A 21 40.45 -18.08 -0.27
CA VAL A 21 39.96 -18.03 1.12
C VAL A 21 39.43 -16.64 1.46
N PHE A 22 40.12 -15.59 1.05
CA PHE A 22 39.68 -14.21 1.26
C PHE A 22 38.35 -13.93 0.54
N LYS A 23 38.21 -14.37 -0.71
CA LYS A 23 36.95 -14.27 -1.47
C LYS A 23 35.82 -15.04 -0.80
N ILE A 24 36.07 -16.27 -0.34
CA ILE A 24 35.08 -17.08 0.38
C ILE A 24 34.63 -16.36 1.66
N HIS A 25 35.57 -15.79 2.42
CA HIS A 25 35.23 -15.03 3.63
C HIS A 25 34.38 -13.80 3.30
N HIS A 26 34.75 -13.06 2.25
CA HIS A 26 34.01 -11.90 1.77
C HIS A 26 32.57 -12.27 1.34
N TYR A 27 32.41 -13.34 0.56
CA TYR A 27 31.09 -13.81 0.14
C TYR A 27 30.26 -14.35 1.30
N LYS A 28 30.86 -15.08 2.26
CA LYS A 28 30.17 -15.51 3.49
C LYS A 28 29.69 -14.31 4.31
N LYS A 29 30.50 -13.26 4.43
CA LYS A 29 30.12 -12.03 5.13
C LYS A 29 28.96 -11.31 4.45
N GLN A 30 28.98 -11.21 3.11
CA GLN A 30 27.87 -10.65 2.35
C GLN A 30 26.59 -11.49 2.49
N LEU A 31 26.67 -12.81 2.38
CA LEU A 31 25.53 -13.70 2.56
C LEU A 31 24.91 -13.56 3.96
N ARG A 32 25.74 -13.45 5.00
CA ARG A 32 25.25 -13.20 6.36
C ARG A 32 24.54 -11.84 6.46
N PHE A 33 25.11 -10.79 5.90
CA PHE A 33 24.49 -9.46 5.89
C PHE A 33 23.15 -9.44 5.15
N LEU A 34 23.07 -10.08 3.97
CA LEU A 34 21.80 -10.20 3.23
C LEU A 34 20.77 -11.02 4.01
N SER A 35 21.18 -12.15 4.59
CA SER A 35 20.31 -12.99 5.42
C SER A 35 19.78 -12.24 6.64
N ASP A 36 20.61 -11.45 7.32
CA ASP A 36 20.19 -10.66 8.48
C ASP A 36 19.22 -9.55 8.07
N LYS A 37 19.43 -8.95 6.89
CA LYS A 37 18.53 -7.94 6.32
C LYS A 37 17.18 -8.53 5.92
N LEU A 38 17.16 -9.75 5.38
CA LEU A 38 15.93 -10.49 5.05
C LEU A 38 15.16 -10.89 6.31
N LYS A 39 15.83 -11.45 7.32
CA LYS A 39 15.19 -11.81 8.61
C LYS A 39 14.53 -10.61 9.29
N LYS A 40 15.20 -9.45 9.31
CA LYS A 40 14.60 -8.19 9.83
C LYS A 40 13.36 -7.76 9.05
N ASN A 41 13.28 -8.09 7.76
CA ASN A 41 12.14 -7.77 6.90
C ASN A 41 10.98 -8.78 7.08
N GLU A 42 11.26 -10.04 7.39
CA GLU A 42 10.26 -11.07 7.71
C GLU A 42 9.61 -10.86 9.10
N THR A 43 10.38 -10.39 10.10
CA THR A 43 9.85 -10.06 11.44
C THR A 43 9.15 -8.72 11.51
N ASN A 44 8.89 -8.08 10.37
CA ASN A 44 8.53 -6.67 10.33
C ASN A 44 7.04 -6.49 10.66
N LYS A 45 6.71 -6.62 11.95
CA LYS A 45 5.37 -6.36 12.53
C LYS A 45 4.76 -5.04 12.03
N SER A 46 5.60 -4.06 11.69
CA SER A 46 5.18 -2.81 11.06
C SER A 46 4.51 -2.98 9.69
N ALA A 47 4.99 -3.89 8.85
CA ALA A 47 4.41 -4.18 7.54
C ALA A 47 3.03 -4.83 7.67
N GLU A 48 2.87 -5.74 8.64
CA GLU A 48 1.58 -6.38 8.93
C GLU A 48 0.57 -5.38 9.51
N ILE A 49 1.00 -4.47 10.38
CA ILE A 49 0.16 -3.36 10.86
C ILE A 49 -0.22 -2.42 9.71
N LEU A 50 0.70 -2.12 8.79
CA LEU A 50 0.38 -1.28 7.64
C LEU A 50 -0.65 -1.95 6.72
N LYS A 51 -0.55 -3.26 6.48
CA LYS A 51 -1.53 -4.03 5.71
C LYS A 51 -2.89 -4.14 6.39
N SER A 52 -2.96 -4.07 7.73
CA SER A 52 -4.25 -4.07 8.44
C SER A 52 -4.96 -2.71 8.38
N ILE A 53 -4.21 -1.61 8.25
CA ILE A 53 -4.76 -0.25 8.22
C ILE A 53 -4.99 0.25 6.79
N PHE A 54 -4.06 -0.04 5.87
CA PHE A 54 -3.98 0.54 4.54
C PHE A 54 -4.11 -0.52 3.45
N ASN A 55 -4.72 -0.13 2.35
CA ASN A 55 -4.76 -0.95 1.14
C ASN A 55 -3.37 -0.98 0.47
N ASN A 56 -3.12 -1.99 -0.38
CA ASN A 56 -1.84 -2.15 -1.07
C ASN A 56 -1.41 -0.92 -1.88
N ASP A 57 -2.35 -0.26 -2.56
CA ASP A 57 -2.05 0.97 -3.31
C ASP A 57 -1.68 2.13 -2.37
N GLN A 58 -2.32 2.23 -1.20
CA GLN A 58 -1.92 3.22 -0.18
C GLN A 58 -0.51 2.95 0.32
N ILE A 59 -0.14 1.69 0.56
CA ILE A 59 1.23 1.31 0.97
C ILE A 59 2.25 1.62 -0.13
N GLU A 60 1.92 1.33 -1.39
CA GLU A 60 2.75 1.71 -2.55
C GLU A 60 2.96 3.23 -2.58
N SER A 61 1.91 4.01 -2.32
CA SER A 61 1.98 5.48 -2.33
C SER A 61 2.97 6.03 -1.29
N LEU A 62 3.09 5.38 -0.13
CA LEU A 62 4.04 5.76 0.93
C LEU A 62 5.50 5.59 0.48
N SER A 63 5.75 4.66 -0.44
CA SER A 63 7.08 4.39 -0.98
C SER A 63 7.48 5.34 -2.12
N ARG A 64 6.55 6.19 -2.58
CA ARG A 64 6.74 7.07 -3.74
C ARG A 64 6.98 8.51 -3.32
N LYS A 65 7.87 9.19 -4.06
CA LYS A 65 8.06 10.66 -3.91
C LYS A 65 6.83 11.46 -4.35
N SER A 66 5.99 10.88 -5.21
CA SER A 66 4.76 11.50 -5.71
C SER A 66 3.70 10.46 -6.07
N THR A 67 2.44 10.81 -5.79
CA THR A 67 1.25 10.05 -6.17
C THR A 67 0.67 10.52 -7.52
N LYS A 68 1.37 11.42 -8.22
CA LYS A 68 0.98 11.85 -9.58
C LYS A 68 0.89 10.63 -10.50
N PHE A 69 -0.21 10.53 -11.24
CA PHE A 69 -0.54 9.40 -12.13
C PHE A 69 -0.73 8.03 -11.47
N MET A 70 -0.74 7.97 -10.15
CA MET A 70 -1.06 6.72 -9.45
C MET A 70 -2.55 6.37 -9.62
N LYS A 71 -2.82 5.10 -9.89
CA LYS A 71 -4.20 4.58 -9.97
C LYS A 71 -4.63 4.09 -8.59
N TRP A 72 -5.54 4.83 -7.97
CA TRP A 72 -6.16 4.42 -6.70
C TRP A 72 -7.18 3.31 -6.91
N SER A 73 -7.14 2.30 -6.05
CA SER A 73 -8.07 1.17 -6.06
C SER A 73 -9.48 1.61 -5.64
N ASN A 74 -10.51 0.87 -6.05
CA ASN A 74 -11.89 1.17 -5.63
C ASN A 74 -12.05 1.14 -4.10
N PRO A 75 -11.47 0.19 -3.34
CA PRO A 75 -11.47 0.23 -1.89
C PRO A 75 -10.89 1.53 -1.30
N THR A 76 -9.79 2.04 -1.87
CA THR A 76 -9.20 3.31 -1.42
C THR A 76 -10.08 4.50 -1.75
N ILE A 77 -10.70 4.52 -2.94
CA ILE A 77 -11.67 5.57 -3.31
C ILE A 77 -12.88 5.54 -2.36
N CYS A 78 -13.45 4.37 -2.06
CA CYS A 78 -14.56 4.24 -1.12
C CYS A 78 -14.17 4.71 0.29
N LYS A 79 -12.98 4.33 0.79
CA LYS A 79 -12.45 4.79 2.07
C LYS A 79 -12.31 6.31 2.10
N ALA A 80 -11.75 6.89 1.05
CA ALA A 80 -11.60 8.33 0.91
C ALA A 80 -12.95 9.07 0.86
N LEU A 81 -13.92 8.56 0.11
CA LEU A 81 -15.28 9.13 0.05
C LEU A 81 -15.97 9.10 1.41
N LYS A 82 -15.87 7.98 2.15
CA LYS A 82 -16.41 7.89 3.52
C LYS A 82 -15.85 8.99 4.42
N ILE A 83 -14.52 9.17 4.41
CA ILE A 83 -13.86 10.24 5.17
C ILE A 83 -14.36 11.63 4.73
N THR A 84 -14.43 11.89 3.42
CA THR A 84 -14.93 13.17 2.90
C THR A 84 -16.37 13.46 3.34
N PHE A 85 -17.25 12.45 3.34
CA PHE A 85 -18.64 12.62 3.79
C PHE A 85 -18.76 12.79 5.31
N SER A 86 -17.89 12.14 6.09
CA SER A 86 -17.90 12.27 7.56
C SER A 86 -17.30 13.59 8.06
N CYS A 87 -16.22 14.08 7.44
CA CYS A 87 -15.45 15.22 7.95
C CYS A 87 -15.56 16.49 7.09
N GLY A 88 -16.26 16.42 5.96
CA GLY A 88 -16.34 17.50 4.97
C GLY A 88 -15.04 17.72 4.19
N ASN A 89 -15.07 18.67 3.26
CA ASN A 89 -13.94 18.97 2.37
C ASN A 89 -12.72 19.49 3.13
N ASN A 90 -12.92 20.38 4.11
CA ASN A 90 -11.82 20.98 4.88
C ASN A 90 -11.11 19.92 5.73
N GLY A 91 -11.86 19.06 6.42
CA GLY A 91 -11.28 17.95 7.19
C GLY A 91 -10.50 16.97 6.31
N TYR A 92 -11.02 16.70 5.11
CA TYR A 92 -10.32 15.88 4.13
C TYR A 92 -9.01 16.51 3.64
N GLU A 93 -8.97 17.82 3.41
CA GLU A 93 -7.74 18.53 3.01
C GLU A 93 -6.68 18.49 4.10
N GLU A 94 -7.08 18.68 5.36
CA GLU A 94 -6.15 18.57 6.49
C GLU A 94 -5.51 17.17 6.57
N MET A 95 -6.28 16.11 6.32
CA MET A 95 -5.72 14.76 6.23
C MET A 95 -4.69 14.61 5.09
N LEU A 96 -4.92 15.21 3.93
CA LEU A 96 -3.96 15.21 2.83
C LEU A 96 -2.70 16.01 3.17
N LYS A 97 -2.83 17.13 3.88
CA LYS A 97 -1.68 17.93 4.36
C LYS A 97 -0.81 17.13 5.32
N GLN A 98 -1.43 16.32 6.18
CA GLN A 98 -0.76 15.37 7.08
C GLN A 98 -0.15 14.14 6.38
N LYS A 99 -0.13 14.12 5.03
CA LYS A 99 0.47 13.06 4.21
C LYS A 99 -0.17 11.68 4.39
N ILE A 100 -1.43 11.64 4.81
CA ILE A 100 -2.20 10.39 4.83
C ILE A 100 -2.36 9.89 3.38
N PRO A 101 -2.09 8.61 3.09
CA PRO A 101 -2.06 8.07 1.72
C PRO A 101 -3.47 7.94 1.14
N LEU A 102 -4.04 9.05 0.69
CA LEU A 102 -5.37 9.13 0.08
C LEU A 102 -5.29 9.82 -1.28
N SER A 103 -6.31 9.60 -2.11
CA SER A 103 -6.44 10.26 -3.40
C SER A 103 -6.73 11.77 -3.25
N SER A 104 -6.40 12.57 -4.25
CA SER A 104 -6.80 13.99 -4.22
C SER A 104 -8.32 14.17 -4.33
N GLN A 105 -8.86 15.28 -3.82
CA GLN A 105 -10.28 15.63 -4.03
C GLN A 105 -10.67 15.63 -5.51
N ARG A 106 -9.80 16.12 -6.40
CA ARG A 106 -10.04 16.08 -7.85
C ARG A 106 -10.24 14.65 -8.36
N THR A 107 -9.48 13.69 -7.81
CA THR A 107 -9.65 12.28 -8.16
C THR A 107 -11.01 11.76 -7.69
N LEU A 108 -11.44 12.10 -6.47
CA LEU A 108 -12.74 11.72 -5.94
C LEU A 108 -13.89 12.29 -6.79
N ARG A 109 -13.86 13.59 -7.09
CA ARG A 109 -14.88 14.24 -7.93
C ARG A 109 -14.97 13.58 -9.30
N ARG A 110 -13.82 13.28 -9.93
CA ARG A 110 -13.81 12.58 -11.23
C ARG A 110 -14.38 11.17 -11.13
N ARG A 111 -14.12 10.44 -10.04
CA ARG A 111 -14.70 9.11 -9.81
C ARG A 111 -16.22 9.18 -9.65
N LEU A 112 -16.73 10.19 -8.93
CA LEU A 112 -18.16 10.42 -8.78
C LEU A 112 -18.83 10.82 -10.09
N GLN A 113 -18.16 11.62 -10.94
CA GLN A 113 -18.69 11.99 -12.27
C GLN A 113 -18.87 10.79 -13.21
N MET A 114 -18.21 9.66 -12.95
CA MET A 114 -18.41 8.44 -13.73
C MET A 114 -19.70 7.71 -13.32
N LEU A 115 -20.30 8.05 -12.18
CA LEU A 115 -21.61 7.57 -11.80
C LEU A 115 -22.63 8.33 -12.66
N LYS A 116 -23.31 7.58 -13.53
CA LYS A 116 -24.43 8.10 -14.32
C LYS A 116 -25.69 7.88 -13.51
N PHE A 117 -26.50 8.93 -13.41
CA PHE A 117 -27.84 8.87 -12.86
C PHE A 117 -28.78 9.15 -14.01
N ASP A 118 -29.68 8.22 -14.29
CA ASP A 118 -30.71 8.42 -15.30
C ASP A 118 -31.80 9.35 -14.75
N SER A 119 -32.49 10.03 -15.65
CA SER A 119 -33.63 10.88 -15.27
C SER A 119 -34.78 10.02 -14.74
N GLY A 120 -35.41 10.47 -13.66
CA GLY A 120 -36.53 9.76 -13.04
C GLY A 120 -36.18 9.29 -11.63
N VAL A 121 -36.73 8.13 -11.26
CA VAL A 121 -36.53 7.54 -9.93
C VAL A 121 -35.19 6.81 -9.89
N LEU A 122 -34.40 7.06 -8.86
CA LEU A 122 -33.11 6.40 -8.66
C LEU A 122 -33.29 5.03 -7.99
N ASP A 123 -33.71 4.05 -8.78
CA ASP A 123 -34.08 2.70 -8.32
C ASP A 123 -32.93 1.97 -7.60
N GLU A 124 -31.68 2.22 -7.99
CA GLU A 124 -30.51 1.61 -7.36
C GLU A 124 -30.39 1.96 -5.87
N VAL A 125 -30.82 3.15 -5.48
CA VAL A 125 -30.75 3.58 -4.07
C VAL A 125 -31.72 2.79 -3.21
N PHE A 126 -32.88 2.39 -3.73
CA PHE A 126 -33.85 1.60 -2.97
C PHE A 126 -33.30 0.23 -2.55
N LYS A 127 -32.44 -0.39 -3.37
CA LYS A 127 -31.75 -1.64 -3.00
C LYS A 127 -30.88 -1.47 -1.76
N PHE A 128 -30.23 -0.32 -1.61
CA PHE A 128 -29.43 -0.01 -0.42
C PHE A 128 -30.30 0.40 0.78
N LEU A 129 -31.41 1.09 0.54
CA LEU A 129 -32.36 1.45 1.58
C LEU A 129 -33.06 0.21 2.18
N GLU A 130 -33.35 -0.81 1.36
CA GLU A 130 -33.91 -2.07 1.84
C GLU A 130 -33.03 -2.73 2.91
N ILE A 131 -31.71 -2.75 2.70
CA ILE A 131 -30.74 -3.24 3.69
C ILE A 131 -30.84 -2.45 5.00
N LYS A 132 -31.02 -1.13 4.92
CA LYS A 132 -31.19 -0.29 6.11
C LYS A 132 -32.51 -0.59 6.82
N ILE A 133 -33.60 -0.74 6.08
CA ILE A 133 -34.92 -1.04 6.64
C ILE A 133 -34.91 -2.38 7.40
N GLN A 134 -34.14 -3.36 6.94
CA GLN A 134 -33.96 -4.65 7.64
C GLN A 134 -33.31 -4.50 9.02
N THR A 135 -32.63 -3.39 9.30
CA THR A 135 -32.01 -3.13 10.62
C THR A 135 -32.94 -2.44 11.62
N PHE A 136 -34.12 -1.99 11.19
CA PHE A 136 -35.07 -1.27 12.05
C PHE A 136 -35.74 -2.23 13.03
N GLN A 137 -35.90 -1.78 14.27
CA GLN A 137 -36.52 -2.56 15.34
C GLN A 137 -37.99 -2.16 15.52
N ASP A 138 -38.32 -0.90 15.22
CA ASP A 138 -39.67 -0.34 15.32
C ASP A 138 -40.24 -0.03 13.92
N THR A 139 -41.54 -0.25 13.76
CA THR A 139 -42.31 0.16 12.59
C THR A 139 -42.30 1.68 12.35
N HIS A 140 -42.24 2.49 13.39
CA HIS A 140 -42.19 3.95 13.28
C HIS A 140 -40.90 4.47 12.61
N GLU A 141 -39.82 3.69 12.62
CA GLU A 141 -38.58 4.05 11.90
C GLU A 141 -38.77 4.10 10.37
N LYS A 142 -39.86 3.52 9.86
CA LYS A 142 -40.22 3.54 8.42
C LYS A 142 -41.01 4.77 8.01
N GLU A 143 -41.47 5.60 8.95
CA GLU A 143 -42.21 6.81 8.64
C GLU A 143 -41.26 7.85 8.00
N CYS A 144 -41.61 8.34 6.82
CA CYS A 144 -40.79 9.31 6.08
C CYS A 144 -41.64 10.32 5.30
N VAL A 145 -41.09 11.50 5.07
CA VAL A 145 -41.72 12.57 4.29
C VAL A 145 -40.94 12.78 3.00
N LEU A 146 -41.64 12.81 1.87
CA LEU A 146 -41.06 13.23 0.59
C LEU A 146 -41.14 14.75 0.48
N ILE A 147 -39.98 15.41 0.48
CA ILE A 147 -39.87 16.85 0.23
C ILE A 147 -39.31 17.03 -1.17
N ILE A 148 -40.05 17.77 -1.99
CA ILE A 148 -39.64 18.16 -3.34
C ILE A 148 -39.38 19.67 -3.29
N ILE A 149 -38.15 20.07 -3.62
CA ILE A 149 -37.64 21.45 -3.57
C ILE A 149 -37.42 21.96 -4.98
#